data_AF-A0A1V6EIA7-F1
#
_entry.id   AF-A0A1V6EIA7-F1
#
_cell.length_a   1.000
_cell.length_b   1.000
_cell.length_c   1.000
_cell.angle_alpha   90.00
_cell.angle_beta   90.00
_cell.angle_gamma   90.00
#
_symmetry.space_group_name_H-M   'P 1'
#
loop_
_entity.id
_entity.type
_entity.pdbx_description
1 polymer ?
#
loop_
_entity_poly.entity_id
_entity_poly.type
_entity_poly.pdbx_seq_one_letter_code
_entity_poly.pdbx_strand_id
1 'polypeptide(L)'
;MKSNRKTGMSIIAVLTVIVMIALLSASCKPQETLEGFNITTFNSDIVIKRVDGQEPLNMPYRYAMPIIRAGLSEEVIGINISSVRCKIGRKGLSMSGYEKILVEPDSSEVTRVINSIDYCKGITTLSGIIADKNDSRITIYEGYNEELLLETSQNYAIIPSTLSKHINQELPDADKVFYVKNNETRGAEPFKIIGEYTTNKEHDALYLSFYGMGKVAKGAQIDIPDYIDCMEIDVNEGKDLSGLISVLNNYFADYNVLSQYEKRINRFNERYPYMFVNTAGIKPVLIEEDTNFKKNIITVSRIDEKSDLMMSHLYGDALVKEYHEYSQYISDINISTGIKGVNPADYPTGTKYQPYGLKLMPLGMQQDRVWMSFNVPPYHKAVTSISEIKRDKQGCEIYFYGNYRNRDLVKQREQDYYEKATRRGGDMKGYAIIPAPMFEAVQHYIMTSQQVLELCPTKEGTPGTTLYVAFTAIGYYKLPEGSQDAYDVIYITYYGNNDKYKLDAFKDEHIESITIETRSDADMEALTRYLRKYFAPKDAVDEYSGSKNELGLDYEYCYTILKNVD
;
A
#
# COMPACT_ATOMS: atom_id res chain seq x y z
N MET A 1 -4.61 -61.21 -26.84
CA MET A 1 -5.12 -60.30 -25.79
C MET A 1 -4.09 -59.36 -25.14
N LYS A 2 -2.85 -59.19 -25.65
CA LYS A 2 -1.87 -58.22 -25.11
C LYS A 2 -1.68 -56.94 -25.93
N SER A 3 -1.99 -56.90 -27.24
CA SER A 3 -1.85 -55.68 -28.05
C SER A 3 -2.99 -54.67 -27.81
N ASN A 4 -4.24 -55.12 -27.70
CA ASN A 4 -5.39 -54.23 -27.48
C ASN A 4 -5.33 -53.45 -26.15
N ARG A 5 -4.59 -53.93 -25.14
CA ARG A 5 -4.35 -53.20 -23.88
C ARG A 5 -3.35 -52.05 -24.02
N LYS A 6 -2.32 -52.21 -24.87
CA LYS A 6 -1.37 -51.12 -25.15
C LYS A 6 -2.01 -50.05 -26.02
N THR A 7 -2.75 -50.45 -27.05
CA THR A 7 -3.50 -49.51 -27.90
C THR A 7 -4.58 -48.77 -27.10
N GLY A 8 -5.29 -49.47 -26.20
CA GLY A 8 -6.26 -48.84 -25.30
C GLY A 8 -5.64 -47.85 -24.31
N MET A 9 -4.49 -48.17 -23.69
CA MET A 9 -3.79 -47.23 -22.82
C MET A 9 -3.22 -46.02 -23.58
N SER A 10 -2.72 -46.21 -24.81
CA SER A 10 -2.26 -45.09 -25.63
C SER A 10 -3.41 -44.17 -26.05
N ILE A 11 -4.58 -44.73 -26.37
CA ILE A 11 -5.79 -43.96 -26.69
C ILE A 11 -6.29 -43.20 -25.46
N ILE A 12 -6.29 -43.83 -24.28
CA ILE A 12 -6.66 -43.16 -23.02
C ILE A 12 -5.66 -42.04 -22.71
N ALA A 13 -4.36 -42.28 -22.80
CA ALA A 13 -3.35 -41.25 -22.53
C ALA A 13 -3.46 -40.06 -23.49
N VAL A 14 -3.72 -40.31 -24.79
CA VAL A 14 -3.95 -39.25 -25.78
C VAL A 14 -5.24 -38.50 -25.49
N LEU A 15 -6.33 -39.19 -25.11
CA LEU A 15 -7.58 -38.53 -24.70
C LEU A 15 -7.39 -37.71 -23.42
N THR A 16 -6.63 -38.18 -22.43
CA THR A 16 -6.34 -37.42 -21.21
C THR A 16 -5.47 -36.21 -21.49
N VAL A 17 -4.50 -36.31 -22.41
CA VAL A 17 -3.69 -35.17 -22.86
C VAL A 17 -4.53 -34.19 -23.67
N ILE A 18 -5.42 -34.65 -24.55
CA ILE A 18 -6.34 -33.77 -25.29
C ILE A 18 -7.33 -33.10 -24.35
N VAL A 19 -7.85 -33.80 -23.34
CA VAL A 19 -8.75 -33.24 -22.32
C VAL A 19 -7.99 -32.28 -21.40
N MET A 20 -6.72 -32.56 -21.04
CA MET A 20 -5.89 -31.62 -20.29
C MET A 20 -5.48 -30.41 -21.13
N ILE A 21 -5.19 -30.57 -22.42
CA ILE A 21 -4.94 -29.44 -23.33
C ILE A 21 -6.24 -28.66 -23.51
N ALA A 22 -7.40 -29.30 -23.64
CA ALA A 22 -8.70 -28.62 -23.73
C ALA A 22 -9.09 -27.94 -22.41
N LEU A 23 -8.75 -28.50 -21.25
CA LEU A 23 -8.93 -27.87 -19.93
C LEU A 23 -7.94 -26.73 -19.71
N LEU A 24 -6.68 -26.88 -20.13
CA LEU A 24 -5.68 -25.80 -20.13
C LEU A 24 -6.03 -24.71 -21.14
N SER A 25 -6.66 -25.05 -22.28
CA SER A 25 -7.18 -24.10 -23.28
C SER A 25 -8.52 -23.49 -22.85
N ALA A 26 -9.27 -24.15 -21.97
CA ALA A 26 -10.48 -23.60 -21.34
C ALA A 26 -10.16 -22.81 -20.05
N SER A 27 -9.02 -23.04 -19.41
CA SER A 27 -8.43 -22.18 -18.37
C SER A 27 -7.58 -21.05 -18.95
N CYS A 28 -7.05 -21.22 -20.17
CA CYS A 28 -6.57 -20.17 -21.05
C CYS A 28 -7.66 -19.82 -22.05
N LYS A 29 -8.88 -19.51 -21.56
CA LYS A 29 -9.75 -18.64 -22.35
C LYS A 29 -8.92 -17.39 -22.68
N PRO A 30 -8.87 -16.91 -23.93
CA PRO A 30 -8.64 -15.49 -24.14
C PRO A 30 -9.66 -14.84 -23.22
N GLN A 31 -9.18 -14.05 -22.26
CA GLN A 31 -10.00 -13.26 -21.34
C GLN A 31 -11.23 -12.83 -22.13
N GLU A 32 -12.39 -13.41 -21.79
CA GLU A 32 -13.64 -13.09 -22.46
C GLU A 32 -13.66 -11.57 -22.42
N THR A 33 -13.51 -10.95 -23.60
CA THR A 33 -13.64 -9.52 -23.78
C THR A 33 -14.95 -9.20 -23.09
N LEU A 34 -14.86 -8.58 -21.90
CA LEU A 34 -15.98 -8.38 -21.02
C LEU A 34 -17.11 -7.81 -21.88
N GLU A 35 -18.12 -8.64 -22.17
CA GLU A 35 -19.27 -8.24 -22.98
C GLU A 35 -19.96 -7.12 -22.19
N GLY A 36 -19.83 -5.89 -22.70
CA GLY A 36 -20.28 -4.67 -22.04
C GLY A 36 -19.32 -3.47 -22.12
N PHE A 37 -18.10 -3.64 -22.65
CA PHE A 37 -17.13 -2.54 -22.71
C PHE A 37 -17.27 -1.67 -23.97
N ASN A 38 -17.28 -0.35 -23.75
CA ASN A 38 -16.85 0.59 -24.78
C ASN A 38 -15.38 0.30 -25.08
N ILE A 39 -15.09 -0.10 -26.31
CA ILE A 39 -13.73 -0.23 -26.82
C ILE A 39 -13.09 1.16 -26.72
N THR A 40 -12.19 1.36 -25.76
CA THR A 40 -11.29 2.50 -25.79
C THR A 40 -10.30 2.25 -26.93
N THR A 41 -10.01 3.26 -27.75
CA THR A 41 -9.01 3.17 -28.84
C THR A 41 -7.57 3.14 -28.32
N PHE A 42 -7.40 3.05 -27.00
CA PHE A 42 -6.11 3.01 -26.32
C PHE A 42 -5.68 1.54 -26.17
N ASN A 43 -4.42 1.23 -26.49
CA ASN A 43 -3.87 -0.12 -26.36
C ASN A 43 -3.54 -0.42 -24.89
N SER A 44 -4.57 -0.59 -24.07
CA SER A 44 -4.44 -0.72 -22.62
C SER A 44 -3.94 -2.10 -22.22
N ASP A 45 -2.80 -2.15 -21.53
CA ASP A 45 -2.33 -3.37 -20.86
C ASP A 45 -2.79 -3.47 -19.41
N ILE A 46 -3.04 -2.32 -18.77
CA ILE A 46 -3.52 -2.24 -17.40
C ILE A 46 -4.72 -1.30 -17.35
N VAL A 47 -5.83 -1.77 -16.79
CA VAL A 47 -7.06 -0.98 -16.61
C VAL A 47 -7.39 -0.89 -15.13
N ILE A 48 -7.64 0.32 -14.63
CA ILE A 48 -8.06 0.53 -13.24
C ILE A 48 -9.59 0.51 -13.14
N LYS A 49 -10.11 -0.25 -12.19
CA LYS A 49 -11.55 -0.47 -11.97
C LYS A 49 -11.91 -0.32 -10.50
N ARG A 50 -13.20 -0.20 -10.21
CA ARG A 50 -13.72 -0.31 -8.85
C ARG A 50 -13.75 -1.77 -8.40
N VAL A 51 -13.40 -2.01 -7.14
CA VAL A 51 -13.44 -3.35 -6.53
C VAL A 51 -14.87 -3.90 -6.46
N ASP A 52 -15.87 -3.02 -6.30
CA ASP A 52 -17.29 -3.39 -6.29
C ASP A 52 -17.89 -3.65 -7.68
N GLY A 53 -17.09 -3.50 -8.75
CA GLY A 53 -17.51 -3.72 -10.14
C GLY A 53 -18.51 -2.70 -10.68
N GLN A 54 -18.80 -1.61 -9.97
CA GLN A 54 -19.69 -0.57 -10.46
C GLN A 54 -18.99 0.36 -11.47
N GLU A 55 -19.79 0.94 -12.35
CA GLU A 55 -19.39 1.98 -13.30
C GLU A 55 -20.28 3.23 -13.10
N PRO A 56 -19.78 4.44 -13.35
CA PRO A 56 -18.41 4.77 -13.79
C PRO A 56 -17.37 4.66 -12.65
N LEU A 57 -16.08 4.74 -13.01
CA LEU A 57 -14.93 4.63 -12.11
C LEU A 57 -15.02 5.56 -10.88
N ASN A 58 -15.51 6.78 -11.05
CA ASN A 58 -15.73 7.78 -9.98
C ASN A 58 -14.59 7.82 -8.97
N MET A 59 -13.37 7.95 -9.45
CA MET A 59 -12.19 7.89 -8.59
C MET A 59 -11.72 9.29 -8.20
N PRO A 60 -11.31 9.51 -6.93
CA PRO A 60 -10.78 10.81 -6.52
C PRO A 60 -9.52 11.20 -7.29
N TYR A 61 -9.36 12.49 -7.58
CA TYR A 61 -8.27 13.05 -8.37
C TYR A 61 -6.88 12.61 -7.86
N ARG A 62 -6.68 12.51 -6.53
CA ARG A 62 -5.39 12.10 -5.94
C ARG A 62 -4.86 10.76 -6.44
N TYR A 63 -5.71 9.83 -6.86
CA TYR A 63 -5.28 8.50 -7.35
C TYR A 63 -4.58 8.57 -8.72
N ALA A 64 -4.83 9.60 -9.52
CA ALA A 64 -4.09 9.83 -10.77
C ALA A 64 -2.65 10.28 -10.53
N MET A 65 -2.36 10.97 -9.42
CA MET A 65 -1.07 11.65 -9.24
C MET A 65 0.12 10.69 -9.13
N PRO A 66 0.05 9.56 -8.39
CA PRO A 66 1.12 8.57 -8.40
C PRO A 66 1.38 7.98 -9.79
N ILE A 67 0.32 7.78 -10.59
CA ILE A 67 0.39 7.17 -11.92
C ILE A 67 0.99 8.13 -12.94
N ILE A 68 0.55 9.39 -12.96
CA ILE A 68 1.17 10.42 -13.81
C ILE A 68 2.66 10.58 -13.51
N ARG A 69 3.07 10.49 -12.23
CA ARG A 69 4.50 10.51 -11.86
C ARG A 69 5.23 9.24 -12.28
N ALA A 70 4.59 8.07 -12.17
CA ALA A 70 5.14 6.80 -12.61
C ALA A 70 5.27 6.71 -14.14
N GLY A 71 4.40 7.38 -14.89
CA GLY A 71 4.45 7.49 -16.35
C GLY A 71 5.69 8.14 -16.94
N LEU A 72 6.62 8.58 -16.09
CA LEU A 72 7.95 9.05 -16.47
C LEU A 72 8.99 7.91 -16.48
N SER A 73 8.60 6.67 -16.14
CA SER A 73 9.49 5.50 -16.17
C SER A 73 9.52 4.85 -17.55
N GLU A 74 10.60 4.12 -17.85
CA GLU A 74 10.74 3.35 -19.10
C GLU A 74 9.73 2.18 -19.21
N GLU A 75 9.02 1.86 -18.13
CA GLU A 75 8.03 0.78 -18.05
C GLU A 75 6.70 1.18 -18.70
N VAL A 76 6.43 2.48 -18.87
CA VAL A 76 5.14 3.00 -19.32
C VAL A 76 5.27 3.58 -20.73
N ILE A 77 4.46 3.11 -21.68
CA ILE A 77 4.37 3.65 -23.04
C ILE A 77 3.38 4.81 -23.08
N GLY A 78 2.24 4.67 -22.38
CA GLY A 78 1.21 5.68 -22.37
C GLY A 78 0.29 5.59 -21.15
N ILE A 79 -0.36 6.71 -20.84
CA ILE A 79 -1.35 6.80 -19.76
C ILE A 79 -2.60 7.47 -20.30
N ASN A 80 -3.73 6.77 -20.28
CA ASN A 80 -5.03 7.31 -20.62
C ASN A 80 -5.87 7.54 -19.37
N ILE A 81 -5.94 8.80 -18.95
CA ILE A 81 -6.78 9.27 -17.85
C ILE A 81 -7.74 10.31 -18.41
N SER A 82 -9.01 10.17 -18.07
CA SER A 82 -9.98 11.23 -18.27
C SER A 82 -10.73 11.59 -16.98
N SER A 83 -11.18 12.84 -16.93
CA SER A 83 -12.06 13.31 -15.86
C SER A 83 -13.52 13.11 -16.24
N VAL A 84 -14.40 13.16 -15.24
CA VAL A 84 -15.83 13.40 -15.46
C VAL A 84 -16.05 14.71 -16.24
N ARG A 85 -17.22 14.85 -16.87
CA ARG A 85 -17.61 16.07 -17.57
C ARG A 85 -17.97 17.16 -16.56
N CYS A 86 -17.23 18.26 -16.55
CA CYS A 86 -17.48 19.40 -15.67
C CYS A 86 -18.24 20.49 -16.42
N LYS A 87 -19.48 20.77 -16.02
CA LYS A 87 -20.36 21.72 -16.71
C LYS A 87 -19.82 23.17 -16.66
N ILE A 88 -19.93 23.86 -17.79
CA ILE A 88 -19.73 25.31 -17.89
C ILE A 88 -21.05 26.00 -17.53
N GLY A 89 -20.97 27.09 -16.77
CA GLY A 89 -22.13 27.91 -16.43
C GLY A 89 -21.92 28.81 -15.22
N ARG A 90 -22.92 29.65 -14.89
CA ARG A 90 -22.83 30.70 -13.85
C ARG A 90 -22.39 30.20 -12.47
N LYS A 91 -22.73 28.97 -12.10
CA LYS A 91 -22.33 28.34 -10.82
C LYS A 91 -21.16 27.36 -10.97
N GLY A 92 -20.77 27.00 -12.18
CA GLY A 92 -19.74 26.00 -12.43
C GLY A 92 -18.45 26.63 -12.97
N LEU A 93 -17.95 26.04 -14.05
CA LEU A 93 -16.79 26.56 -14.76
C LEU A 93 -17.16 27.73 -15.67
N SER A 94 -16.22 28.64 -15.87
CA SER A 94 -16.32 29.69 -16.89
C SER A 94 -15.03 29.85 -17.67
N MET A 95 -15.18 30.24 -18.94
CA MET A 95 -14.06 30.64 -19.80
C MET A 95 -13.85 32.15 -19.68
N SER A 96 -12.60 32.62 -19.80
CA SER A 96 -12.29 34.06 -19.85
C SER A 96 -10.99 34.32 -20.61
N GLY A 97 -10.77 35.57 -21.04
CA GLY A 97 -9.59 35.94 -21.83
C GLY A 97 -9.68 35.55 -23.30
N TYR A 98 -10.80 34.94 -23.70
CA TYR A 98 -11.07 34.60 -25.10
C TYR A 98 -11.30 35.85 -25.96
N GLU A 99 -11.60 36.99 -25.35
CA GLU A 99 -11.78 38.28 -26.06
C GLU A 99 -10.48 38.76 -26.72
N LYS A 100 -9.33 38.25 -26.25
CA LYS A 100 -8.01 38.56 -26.80
C LYS A 100 -7.60 37.62 -27.93
N ILE A 101 -8.29 36.48 -28.08
CA ILE A 101 -7.94 35.45 -29.07
C ILE A 101 -8.94 35.38 -30.23
N LEU A 102 -10.20 35.78 -30.00
CA LEU A 102 -11.26 35.69 -30.99
C LEU A 102 -11.42 37.00 -31.78
N VAL A 103 -11.76 36.87 -33.06
CA VAL A 103 -12.19 37.98 -33.91
C VAL A 103 -13.65 38.31 -33.55
N GLU A 104 -13.94 39.60 -33.31
CA GLU A 104 -15.28 40.10 -32.96
C GLU A 104 -15.97 39.28 -31.84
N PRO A 105 -15.37 39.21 -30.64
CA PRO A 105 -15.86 38.35 -29.54
C PRO A 105 -17.28 38.69 -29.07
N ASP A 106 -17.71 39.95 -29.25
CA ASP A 106 -19.04 40.45 -28.88
C ASP A 106 -20.10 40.22 -29.97
N SER A 107 -19.73 39.65 -31.12
CA SER A 107 -20.70 39.35 -32.17
C SER A 107 -21.69 38.27 -31.71
N SER A 108 -22.93 38.36 -32.21
CA SER A 108 -23.98 37.39 -31.87
C SER A 108 -23.62 35.96 -32.29
N GLU A 109 -22.83 35.81 -33.36
CA GLU A 109 -22.36 34.52 -33.86
C GLU A 109 -21.33 33.89 -32.91
N VAL A 110 -20.28 34.63 -32.54
CA VAL A 110 -19.24 34.16 -31.61
C VAL A 110 -19.84 33.88 -30.23
N THR A 111 -20.71 34.76 -29.75
CA THR A 111 -21.41 34.58 -28.47
C THR A 111 -22.22 33.28 -28.45
N ARG A 112 -22.89 32.92 -29.57
CA ARG A 112 -23.63 31.67 -29.69
C ARG A 112 -22.71 30.45 -29.61
N VAL A 113 -21.53 30.50 -30.26
CA VAL A 113 -20.53 29.42 -30.22
C VAL A 113 -19.91 29.27 -28.83
N ILE A 114 -19.63 30.36 -28.12
CA ILE A 114 -19.13 30.28 -26.73
C ILE A 114 -20.20 29.67 -25.82
N ASN A 115 -21.45 30.10 -25.97
CA ASN A 115 -22.57 29.60 -25.17
C ASN A 115 -22.98 28.16 -25.51
N SER A 116 -22.56 27.61 -26.66
CA SER A 116 -22.79 26.21 -27.01
C SER A 116 -21.75 25.25 -26.39
N ILE A 117 -20.73 25.76 -25.71
CA ILE A 117 -19.76 24.94 -24.98
C ILE A 117 -20.37 24.53 -23.64
N ASP A 118 -20.78 23.27 -23.53
CA ASP A 118 -21.53 22.76 -22.38
C ASP A 118 -20.65 22.35 -21.21
N TYR A 119 -19.46 21.81 -21.49
CA TYR A 119 -18.60 21.21 -20.49
C TYR A 119 -17.11 21.26 -20.86
N CYS A 120 -16.29 21.15 -19.83
CA CYS A 120 -14.86 20.85 -19.92
C CYS A 120 -14.61 19.39 -19.51
N LYS A 121 -13.65 18.72 -20.15
CA LYS A 121 -13.15 17.40 -19.76
C LYS A 121 -11.63 17.40 -19.74
N GLY A 122 -11.04 16.94 -18.64
CA GLY A 122 -9.60 16.72 -18.53
C GLY A 122 -9.21 15.40 -19.20
N ILE A 123 -8.20 15.40 -20.05
CA ILE A 123 -7.70 14.22 -20.77
C ILE A 123 -6.17 14.18 -20.79
N THR A 124 -5.58 12.98 -20.84
CA THR A 124 -4.14 12.80 -21.12
C THR A 124 -3.85 12.26 -22.52
N THR A 125 -4.86 11.75 -23.23
CA THR A 125 -4.73 11.23 -24.59
C THR A 125 -5.94 11.61 -25.45
N LEU A 126 -5.79 11.53 -26.78
CA LEU A 126 -6.89 11.78 -27.72
C LEU A 126 -8.03 10.75 -27.61
N SER A 127 -7.79 9.57 -27.03
CA SER A 127 -8.82 8.55 -26.80
C SER A 127 -9.99 9.09 -25.97
N GLY A 128 -9.75 10.05 -25.07
CA GLY A 128 -10.82 10.72 -24.32
C GLY A 128 -11.78 11.54 -25.20
N ILE A 129 -11.31 12.11 -26.31
CA ILE A 129 -12.14 12.81 -27.30
C ILE A 129 -12.88 11.80 -28.17
N ILE A 130 -12.16 10.78 -28.64
CA ILE A 130 -12.72 9.72 -29.51
C ILE A 130 -13.86 8.98 -28.78
N ALA A 131 -13.69 8.67 -27.50
CA ALA A 131 -14.74 8.04 -26.68
C ALA A 131 -15.99 8.92 -26.52
N ASP A 132 -15.83 10.24 -26.45
CA ASP A 132 -16.95 11.18 -26.29
C ASP A 132 -17.64 11.55 -27.63
N LYS A 133 -16.87 11.63 -28.72
CA LYS A 133 -17.30 12.22 -30.00
C LYS A 133 -17.29 11.22 -31.17
N ASN A 134 -16.97 9.95 -30.92
CA ASN A 134 -16.77 8.89 -31.91
C ASN A 134 -15.65 9.25 -32.90
N ASP A 135 -15.78 8.87 -34.18
CA ASP A 135 -14.80 9.09 -35.26
C ASP A 135 -14.62 10.57 -35.69
N SER A 136 -14.71 11.52 -34.74
CA SER A 136 -14.40 12.91 -34.99
C SER A 136 -12.95 13.06 -35.41
N ARG A 137 -12.72 13.76 -36.53
CA ARG A 137 -11.37 14.09 -36.96
C ARG A 137 -10.76 15.13 -36.01
N ILE A 138 -9.66 14.76 -35.39
CA ILE A 138 -8.84 15.61 -34.52
C ILE A 138 -7.63 16.09 -35.33
N THR A 139 -7.35 17.39 -35.26
CA THR A 139 -6.20 18.03 -35.90
C THR A 139 -5.35 18.69 -34.83
N ILE A 140 -4.10 18.25 -34.67
CA ILE A 140 -3.10 18.95 -33.86
C ILE A 140 -2.40 19.99 -34.73
N TYR A 141 -2.22 21.19 -34.21
CA TYR A 141 -1.59 22.29 -34.93
C TYR A 141 -0.08 22.05 -35.10
N GLU A 142 0.48 22.65 -36.14
CA GLU A 142 1.90 22.51 -36.48
C GLU A 142 2.80 22.89 -35.29
N GLY A 143 3.83 22.08 -35.03
CA GLY A 143 4.76 22.30 -33.91
C GLY A 143 4.29 21.75 -32.55
N TYR A 144 3.09 21.18 -32.47
CA TYR A 144 2.59 20.50 -31.27
C TYR A 144 2.45 18.99 -31.46
N ASN A 145 2.37 18.26 -30.36
CA ASN A 145 2.06 16.83 -30.32
C ASN A 145 1.03 16.53 -29.22
N GLU A 146 0.47 15.33 -29.24
CA GLU A 146 -0.55 14.91 -28.25
C GLU A 146 0.02 14.61 -26.85
N GLU A 147 1.32 14.30 -26.74
CA GLU A 147 2.00 14.01 -25.47
C GLU A 147 1.93 15.20 -24.49
N LEU A 148 1.79 16.42 -25.02
CA LEU A 148 1.55 17.63 -24.25
C LEU A 148 0.33 17.54 -23.32
N LEU A 149 -0.66 16.70 -23.64
CA LEU A 149 -1.84 16.51 -22.78
C LEU A 149 -1.52 15.81 -21.45
N LEU A 150 -0.43 15.04 -21.38
CA LEU A 150 0.07 14.38 -20.17
C LEU A 150 1.01 15.29 -19.36
N GLU A 151 1.53 16.37 -19.96
CA GLU A 151 2.49 17.26 -19.32
C GLU A 151 1.91 18.01 -18.10
N THR A 152 2.74 18.21 -17.07
CA THR A 152 2.34 18.88 -15.82
C THR A 152 2.83 20.33 -15.69
N SER A 153 3.74 20.77 -16.56
CA SER A 153 4.40 22.08 -16.48
C SER A 153 3.53 23.21 -17.05
N GLN A 154 2.84 22.94 -18.16
CA GLN A 154 1.93 23.84 -18.87
C GLN A 154 0.58 23.15 -19.04
N ASN A 155 -0.46 23.93 -19.38
CA ASN A 155 -1.77 23.37 -19.65
C ASN A 155 -2.20 23.67 -21.08
N TYR A 156 -2.86 22.69 -21.69
CA TYR A 156 -3.17 22.68 -23.12
C TYR A 156 -4.64 22.37 -23.38
N ALA A 157 -5.15 22.79 -24.53
CA ALA A 157 -6.54 22.60 -24.92
C ALA A 157 -6.69 22.16 -26.37
N ILE A 158 -7.64 21.26 -26.59
CA ILE A 158 -8.20 20.93 -27.90
C ILE A 158 -9.65 21.44 -27.91
N ILE A 159 -9.95 22.29 -28.87
CA ILE A 159 -11.21 23.05 -28.93
C ILE A 159 -12.13 22.50 -30.03
N PRO A 160 -13.43 22.81 -30.02
CA PRO A 160 -14.29 22.46 -31.15
C PRO A 160 -13.94 23.30 -32.38
N SER A 161 -14.05 22.70 -33.57
CA SER A 161 -13.82 23.40 -34.86
C SER A 161 -14.76 24.59 -35.08
N THR A 162 -15.90 24.63 -34.39
CA THR A 162 -16.85 25.77 -34.37
C THR A 162 -16.22 27.01 -33.74
N LEU A 163 -15.48 26.85 -32.63
CA LEU A 163 -14.76 27.95 -31.96
C LEU A 163 -13.51 28.36 -32.73
N SER A 164 -12.78 27.38 -33.26
CA SER A 164 -11.50 27.60 -33.97
C SER A 164 -11.64 28.55 -35.17
N LYS A 165 -12.76 28.50 -35.90
CA LYS A 165 -13.07 29.40 -37.02
C LYS A 165 -13.07 30.88 -36.66
N HIS A 166 -13.25 31.21 -35.38
CA HIS A 166 -13.30 32.58 -34.88
C HIS A 166 -11.99 33.03 -34.24
N ILE A 167 -10.96 32.17 -34.19
CA ILE A 167 -9.63 32.57 -33.68
C ILE A 167 -8.97 33.54 -34.67
N ASN A 168 -8.38 34.61 -34.14
CA ASN A 168 -7.58 35.54 -34.92
C ASN A 168 -6.33 34.83 -35.47
N GLN A 169 -6.29 34.65 -36.79
CA GLN A 169 -5.20 33.97 -37.49
C GLN A 169 -3.89 34.77 -37.49
N GLU A 170 -3.93 36.08 -37.21
CA GLU A 170 -2.75 36.92 -37.09
C GLU A 170 -2.02 36.74 -35.75
N LEU A 171 -2.65 36.07 -34.77
CA LEU A 171 -2.03 35.79 -33.49
C LEU A 171 -0.99 34.66 -33.60
N PRO A 172 0.21 34.83 -33.04
CA PRO A 172 1.14 33.74 -32.83
C PRO A 172 0.50 32.61 -32.00
N ASP A 173 0.85 31.35 -32.27
CA ASP A 173 0.29 30.21 -31.53
C ASP A 173 0.57 30.28 -30.02
N ALA A 174 1.69 30.88 -29.63
CA ALA A 174 2.04 31.12 -28.23
C ALA A 174 1.01 32.01 -27.49
N ASP A 175 0.29 32.88 -28.23
CA ASP A 175 -0.67 33.86 -27.68
C ASP A 175 -2.11 33.34 -27.73
N LYS A 176 -2.36 32.18 -28.35
CA LYS A 176 -3.68 31.53 -28.41
C LYS A 176 -3.99 30.81 -27.10
N VAL A 177 -4.16 31.60 -26.04
CA VAL A 177 -4.36 31.14 -24.65
C VAL A 177 -5.66 31.71 -24.08
N PHE A 178 -6.50 30.83 -23.51
CA PHE A 178 -7.66 31.23 -22.71
C PHE A 178 -7.53 30.74 -21.28
N TYR A 179 -8.36 31.26 -20.37
CA TYR A 179 -8.40 30.83 -18.98
C TYR A 179 -9.69 30.07 -18.70
N VAL A 180 -9.59 28.96 -17.97
CA VAL A 180 -10.74 28.32 -17.34
C VAL A 180 -10.69 28.61 -15.85
N LYS A 181 -11.84 29.02 -15.30
CA LYS A 181 -12.02 29.36 -13.90
C LYS A 181 -13.11 28.50 -13.29
N ASN A 182 -12.90 28.10 -12.05
CA ASN A 182 -13.93 27.52 -11.20
C ASN A 182 -14.33 28.56 -10.15
N ASN A 183 -15.56 29.05 -10.25
CA ASN A 183 -16.05 30.10 -9.35
C ASN A 183 -16.28 29.58 -7.91
N GLU A 184 -16.52 28.28 -7.74
CA GLU A 184 -16.78 27.67 -6.43
C GLU A 184 -15.48 27.40 -5.66
N THR A 185 -14.48 26.82 -6.34
CA THR A 185 -13.21 26.43 -5.70
C THR A 185 -12.12 27.48 -5.85
N ARG A 186 -12.38 28.55 -6.62
CA ARG A 186 -11.44 29.62 -6.98
C ARG A 186 -10.21 29.15 -7.75
N GLY A 187 -10.27 27.97 -8.37
CA GLY A 187 -9.24 27.50 -9.29
C GLY A 187 -9.25 28.29 -10.59
N ALA A 188 -8.09 28.61 -11.13
CA ALA A 188 -7.96 29.34 -12.39
C ALA A 188 -6.64 28.98 -13.07
N GLU A 189 -6.69 28.50 -14.31
CA GLU A 189 -5.49 28.13 -15.06
C GLU A 189 -5.58 28.62 -16.51
N PRO A 190 -4.45 29.04 -17.10
CA PRO A 190 -4.35 29.29 -18.54
C PRO A 190 -4.22 27.97 -19.30
N PHE A 191 -4.83 27.90 -20.48
CA PHE A 191 -4.75 26.78 -21.42
C PHE A 191 -4.40 27.29 -22.80
N LYS A 192 -3.30 26.75 -23.36
CA LYS A 192 -2.86 27.03 -24.73
C LYS A 192 -3.58 26.11 -25.72
N ILE A 193 -4.11 26.67 -26.78
CA ILE A 193 -4.81 25.89 -27.82
C ILE A 193 -3.76 25.20 -28.70
N ILE A 194 -3.82 23.87 -28.78
CA ILE A 194 -2.87 23.05 -29.56
C ILE A 194 -3.55 22.26 -30.69
N GLY A 195 -4.87 22.31 -30.78
CA GLY A 195 -5.59 21.59 -31.81
C GLY A 195 -7.09 21.80 -31.73
N GLU A 196 -7.78 21.14 -32.65
CA GLU A 196 -9.23 21.16 -32.78
C GLU A 196 -9.79 19.77 -33.09
N TYR A 197 -11.08 19.57 -32.81
CA TYR A 197 -11.83 18.41 -33.29
C TYR A 197 -13.04 18.85 -34.12
N THR A 198 -13.38 18.04 -35.13
CA THR A 198 -14.46 18.36 -36.07
C THR A 198 -15.82 18.09 -35.43
N THR A 199 -16.66 19.12 -35.35
CA THR A 199 -18.02 19.04 -34.80
C THR A 199 -18.97 19.99 -35.53
N ASN A 200 -20.20 19.53 -35.72
CA ASN A 200 -21.34 20.30 -36.22
C ASN A 200 -22.53 20.24 -35.24
N LYS A 201 -22.29 19.71 -34.02
CA LYS A 201 -23.34 19.53 -33.00
C LYS A 201 -23.63 20.85 -32.31
N GLU A 202 -24.84 20.95 -31.77
CA GLU A 202 -25.32 22.12 -31.01
C GLU A 202 -24.62 22.26 -29.64
N HIS A 203 -24.00 21.18 -29.14
CA HIS A 203 -23.32 21.13 -27.84
C HIS A 203 -21.85 20.71 -28.00
N ASP A 204 -20.98 21.68 -27.81
CA ASP A 204 -19.53 21.53 -27.89
C ASP A 204 -18.90 21.35 -26.50
N ALA A 205 -17.64 20.96 -26.49
CA ALA A 205 -16.86 20.71 -25.28
C ALA A 205 -15.42 21.20 -25.43
N LEU A 206 -14.81 21.60 -24.33
CA LEU A 206 -13.37 21.84 -24.24
C LEU A 206 -12.68 20.60 -23.68
N TYR A 207 -11.69 20.10 -24.41
CA TYR A 207 -10.81 19.05 -23.92
C TYR A 207 -9.52 19.67 -23.46
N LEU A 208 -9.18 19.48 -22.19
CA LEU A 208 -8.10 20.18 -21.52
C LEU A 208 -7.09 19.16 -21.00
N SER A 209 -5.81 19.52 -20.90
CA SER A 209 -4.83 18.65 -20.26
C SER A 209 -5.27 18.30 -18.83
N PHE A 210 -5.26 17.02 -18.50
CA PHE A 210 -5.89 16.49 -17.28
C PHE A 210 -5.37 17.16 -16.01
N TYR A 211 -4.05 17.37 -15.92
CA TYR A 211 -3.42 18.01 -14.76
C TYR A 211 -3.89 19.47 -14.58
N GLY A 212 -3.97 20.25 -15.66
CA GLY A 212 -4.46 21.62 -15.62
C GLY A 212 -5.93 21.70 -15.23
N MET A 213 -6.77 20.84 -15.81
CA MET A 213 -8.18 20.75 -15.45
C MET A 213 -8.36 20.35 -13.98
N GLY A 214 -7.53 19.43 -13.47
CA GLY A 214 -7.50 19.05 -12.07
C GLY A 214 -7.20 20.23 -11.14
N LYS A 215 -6.24 21.10 -11.48
CA LYS A 215 -5.96 22.33 -10.70
C LYS A 215 -7.15 23.28 -10.68
N VAL A 216 -7.82 23.48 -11.84
CA VAL A 216 -9.01 24.34 -11.92
C VAL A 216 -10.14 23.78 -11.07
N ALA A 217 -10.43 22.49 -11.19
CA ALA A 217 -11.52 21.85 -10.47
C ALA A 217 -11.25 21.85 -8.96
N LYS A 218 -10.04 21.47 -8.52
CA LYS A 218 -9.61 21.43 -7.12
C LYS A 218 -9.55 22.81 -6.47
N GLY A 219 -8.99 23.81 -7.17
CA GLY A 219 -8.74 25.13 -6.60
C GLY A 219 -7.98 25.06 -5.27
N ALA A 220 -8.54 25.64 -4.22
CA ALA A 220 -7.97 25.63 -2.87
C ALA A 220 -8.22 24.34 -2.06
N GLN A 221 -9.00 23.40 -2.58
CA GLN A 221 -9.29 22.13 -1.90
C GLN A 221 -8.06 21.22 -1.91
N ILE A 222 -8.06 20.14 -1.11
CA ILE A 222 -6.92 19.19 -1.06
C ILE A 222 -7.06 18.09 -2.12
N ASP A 223 -8.28 17.71 -2.46
CA ASP A 223 -8.60 16.67 -3.45
C ASP A 223 -9.97 16.93 -4.09
N ILE A 224 -10.33 16.16 -5.11
CA ILE A 224 -11.64 16.20 -5.78
C ILE A 224 -12.23 14.79 -5.73
N PRO A 225 -13.35 14.55 -5.01
CA PRO A 225 -14.04 13.27 -5.04
C PRO A 225 -14.68 13.02 -6.42
N ASP A 226 -14.87 11.75 -6.79
CA ASP A 226 -15.60 11.30 -7.98
C ASP A 226 -15.19 12.01 -9.29
N TYR A 227 -13.88 12.23 -9.47
CA TYR A 227 -13.37 13.10 -10.54
C TYR A 227 -12.87 12.34 -11.77
N ILE A 228 -12.31 11.15 -11.61
CA ILE A 228 -11.73 10.36 -12.68
C ILE A 228 -12.78 9.37 -13.18
N ASP A 229 -13.06 9.39 -14.49
CA ASP A 229 -14.00 8.48 -15.14
C ASP A 229 -13.31 7.28 -15.81
N CYS A 230 -12.03 7.42 -16.19
CA CYS A 230 -11.23 6.39 -16.83
C CYS A 230 -9.76 6.50 -16.41
N MET A 231 -9.10 5.37 -16.21
CA MET A 231 -7.65 5.28 -16.00
C MET A 231 -7.11 3.95 -16.56
N GLU A 232 -6.28 4.06 -17.58
CA GLU A 232 -5.66 2.96 -18.30
C GLU A 232 -4.17 3.26 -18.55
N ILE A 233 -3.35 2.21 -18.62
CA ILE A 233 -1.91 2.30 -18.79
C ILE A 233 -1.51 1.29 -19.88
N ASP A 234 -0.72 1.75 -20.83
CA ASP A 234 -0.03 0.95 -21.85
C ASP A 234 1.42 0.77 -21.38
N VAL A 235 1.92 -0.46 -21.34
CA VAL A 235 3.21 -0.78 -20.73
C VAL A 235 4.20 -1.33 -21.75
N ASN A 236 5.48 -1.12 -21.47
CA ASN A 236 6.52 -1.72 -22.28
C ASN A 236 6.76 -3.17 -21.83
N GLU A 237 6.07 -4.13 -22.44
CA GLU A 237 6.22 -5.56 -22.14
C GLU A 237 7.67 -6.09 -22.28
N GLY A 238 8.54 -5.37 -23.00
CA GLY A 238 9.96 -5.67 -23.13
C GLY A 238 10.82 -5.25 -21.93
N LYS A 239 10.25 -4.65 -20.90
CA LYS A 239 10.94 -4.14 -19.70
C LYS A 239 10.54 -4.91 -18.44
N ASP A 240 11.36 -4.80 -17.39
CA ASP A 240 10.99 -5.28 -16.06
C ASP A 240 9.97 -4.31 -15.45
N LEU A 241 8.73 -4.79 -15.27
CA LEU A 241 7.60 -4.01 -14.77
C LEU A 241 7.46 -4.04 -13.24
N SER A 242 8.43 -4.64 -12.53
CA SER A 242 8.37 -4.81 -11.08
C SER A 242 8.26 -3.48 -10.33
N GLY A 243 8.88 -2.40 -10.86
CA GLY A 243 8.79 -1.06 -10.29
C GLY A 243 7.36 -0.51 -10.37
N LEU A 244 6.77 -0.55 -11.57
CA LEU A 244 5.38 -0.14 -11.81
C LEU A 244 4.39 -0.92 -10.95
N ILE A 245 4.52 -2.24 -10.87
CA ILE A 245 3.65 -3.09 -10.04
C ILE A 245 3.79 -2.75 -8.56
N SER A 246 5.01 -2.49 -8.08
CA SER A 246 5.24 -2.02 -6.72
C SER A 246 4.52 -0.69 -6.45
N VAL A 247 4.55 0.24 -7.40
CA VAL A 247 3.80 1.50 -7.31
C VAL A 247 2.29 1.25 -7.28
N LEU A 248 1.76 0.46 -8.21
CA LEU A 248 0.33 0.15 -8.29
C LEU A 248 -0.19 -0.49 -7.00
N ASN A 249 0.53 -1.47 -6.46
CA ASN A 249 0.17 -2.19 -5.23
C ASN A 249 0.12 -1.31 -3.98
N ASN A 250 0.68 -0.09 -4.02
CA ASN A 250 0.54 0.85 -2.91
C ASN A 250 -0.83 1.56 -2.89
N TYR A 251 -1.55 1.56 -4.01
CA TYR A 251 -2.78 2.36 -4.20
C TYR A 251 -3.98 1.54 -4.65
N PHE A 252 -3.73 0.49 -5.45
CA PHE A 252 -4.72 -0.35 -6.11
C PHE A 252 -4.51 -1.82 -5.74
N ALA A 253 -5.61 -2.56 -5.60
CA ALA A 253 -5.56 -4.00 -5.41
C ALA A 253 -5.23 -4.69 -6.74
N ASP A 254 -4.50 -5.80 -6.69
CA ASP A 254 -4.32 -6.66 -7.85
C ASP A 254 -5.55 -7.55 -8.03
N TYR A 255 -6.23 -7.44 -9.17
CA TYR A 255 -7.44 -8.22 -9.46
C TYR A 255 -7.22 -9.74 -9.35
N ASN A 256 -6.04 -10.23 -9.76
CA ASN A 256 -5.74 -11.67 -9.79
C ASN A 256 -5.63 -12.27 -8.40
N VAL A 257 -5.42 -11.45 -7.38
CA VAL A 257 -5.23 -11.86 -5.98
C VAL A 257 -5.98 -10.94 -5.01
N LEU A 258 -7.17 -10.49 -5.42
CA LEU A 258 -7.96 -9.48 -4.71
C LEU A 258 -8.23 -9.83 -3.22
N SER A 259 -8.39 -11.11 -2.89
CA SER A 259 -8.61 -11.57 -1.51
C SER A 259 -7.46 -11.16 -0.57
N GLN A 260 -6.23 -11.04 -1.08
CA GLN A 260 -5.06 -10.65 -0.29
C GLN A 260 -5.12 -9.20 0.23
N TYR A 261 -6.05 -8.40 -0.33
CA TYR A 261 -6.23 -6.98 -0.02
C TYR A 261 -7.35 -6.70 0.98
N GLU A 262 -8.15 -7.70 1.39
CA GLU A 262 -9.29 -7.52 2.30
C GLU A 262 -8.87 -6.92 3.66
N LYS A 263 -7.70 -7.32 4.16
CA LYS A 263 -7.10 -6.84 5.41
C LYS A 263 -5.94 -5.89 5.17
N ARG A 264 -5.98 -5.14 4.06
CA ARG A 264 -4.94 -4.20 3.67
C ARG A 264 -5.46 -2.77 3.59
N ILE A 265 -4.57 -1.85 3.92
CA ILE A 265 -4.78 -0.42 3.82
C ILE A 265 -3.80 0.13 2.79
N ASN A 266 -4.31 0.94 1.87
CA ASN A 266 -3.49 1.58 0.84
C ASN A 266 -2.77 2.82 1.39
N ARG A 267 -1.93 3.43 0.55
CA ARG A 267 -1.10 4.58 0.93
C ARG A 267 -1.89 5.87 1.19
N PHE A 268 -3.18 5.91 0.89
CA PHE A 268 -4.10 6.99 1.26
C PHE A 268 -4.88 6.71 2.55
N ASN A 269 -4.51 5.66 3.31
CA ASN A 269 -5.18 5.21 4.53
C ASN A 269 -6.60 4.68 4.30
N GLU A 270 -6.86 4.13 3.14
CA GLU A 270 -8.16 3.57 2.78
C GLU A 270 -8.04 2.06 2.57
N ARG A 271 -9.14 1.34 2.80
CA ARG A 271 -9.27 0.03 2.16
C ARG A 271 -9.21 0.22 0.66
N TYR A 272 -8.64 -0.74 -0.07
CA TYR A 272 -8.49 -0.66 -1.52
C TYR A 272 -9.87 -0.56 -2.20
N PRO A 273 -10.29 0.63 -2.68
CA PRO A 273 -11.60 0.80 -3.32
C PRO A 273 -11.52 0.45 -4.82
N TYR A 274 -10.29 0.42 -5.33
CA TYR A 274 -9.96 0.30 -6.74
C TYR A 274 -8.93 -0.82 -6.92
N MET A 275 -8.99 -1.45 -8.07
CA MET A 275 -8.12 -2.55 -8.48
C MET A 275 -7.57 -2.31 -9.87
N PHE A 276 -6.40 -2.89 -10.16
CA PHE A 276 -5.88 -2.94 -11.52
C PHE A 276 -6.07 -4.34 -12.10
N VAL A 277 -6.51 -4.39 -13.36
CA VAL A 277 -6.59 -5.60 -14.17
C VAL A 277 -5.49 -5.49 -15.22
N ASN A 278 -4.58 -6.47 -15.29
CA ASN A 278 -3.49 -6.46 -16.27
C ASN A 278 -3.62 -7.61 -17.28
N THR A 279 -3.31 -7.32 -18.55
CA THR A 279 -3.28 -8.27 -19.66
C THR A 279 -1.86 -8.58 -20.16
N ALA A 280 -0.86 -7.78 -19.76
CA ALA A 280 0.57 -7.95 -20.10
C ALA A 280 1.25 -9.18 -19.43
N GLY A 281 0.48 -10.16 -18.95
CA GLY A 281 1.01 -11.38 -18.34
C GLY A 281 1.81 -11.16 -17.06
N ILE A 282 1.57 -10.05 -16.35
CA ILE A 282 2.34 -9.68 -15.18
C ILE A 282 1.92 -10.54 -13.99
N LYS A 283 2.90 -11.21 -13.36
CA LYS A 283 2.63 -12.08 -12.22
C LYS A 283 2.21 -11.26 -10.99
N PRO A 284 1.16 -11.68 -10.26
CA PRO A 284 0.76 -10.99 -9.05
C PRO A 284 1.83 -11.09 -7.97
N VAL A 285 1.97 -10.03 -7.17
CA VAL A 285 2.81 -10.06 -5.98
C VAL A 285 2.02 -10.75 -4.86
N LEU A 286 2.46 -11.95 -4.48
CA LEU A 286 1.85 -12.66 -3.34
C LEU A 286 2.29 -12.00 -2.03
N ILE A 287 1.35 -11.37 -1.33
CA ILE A 287 1.50 -10.68 -0.05
C ILE A 287 1.15 -11.61 1.11
N GLU A 288 0.06 -12.38 1.00
CA GLU A 288 -0.37 -13.29 2.06
C GLU A 288 0.62 -14.45 2.26
N GLU A 289 0.79 -14.80 3.53
CA GLU A 289 1.51 -15.99 3.93
C GLU A 289 0.49 -17.14 3.86
N ASP A 290 0.84 -18.21 3.15
CA ASP A 290 0.04 -19.43 3.15
C ASP A 290 -0.16 -19.85 4.61
N THR A 291 -1.40 -20.17 4.99
CA THR A 291 -1.73 -20.64 6.33
C THR A 291 -2.47 -21.98 6.28
N ASN A 292 -2.81 -22.46 5.08
CA ASN A 292 -3.56 -23.68 4.84
C ASN A 292 -2.61 -24.86 4.60
N PHE A 293 -1.74 -25.11 5.57
CA PHE A 293 -0.85 -26.26 5.54
C PHE A 293 -0.70 -26.84 6.94
N LYS A 294 -0.42 -28.16 6.99
CA LYS A 294 -0.02 -28.81 8.22
C LYS A 294 1.31 -28.26 8.69
N LYS A 295 1.40 -27.95 9.97
CA LYS A 295 2.54 -27.30 10.60
C LYS A 295 3.39 -28.29 11.38
N ASN A 296 4.68 -27.99 11.51
CA ASN A 296 5.45 -28.46 12.65
C ASN A 296 5.55 -27.31 13.66
N ILE A 297 5.37 -27.61 14.94
CA ILE A 297 5.50 -26.65 16.04
C ILE A 297 6.73 -27.01 16.83
N ILE A 298 7.66 -26.07 16.91
CA ILE A 298 8.85 -26.19 17.74
C ILE A 298 8.66 -25.33 18.99
N THR A 299 8.81 -25.94 20.16
CA THR A 299 8.71 -25.23 21.44
C THR A 299 10.01 -25.37 22.21
N VAL A 300 10.51 -24.26 22.74
CA VAL A 300 11.68 -24.23 23.62
C VAL A 300 11.24 -24.36 25.08
N SER A 301 11.90 -25.24 25.83
CA SER A 301 11.66 -25.50 27.24
C SER A 301 12.97 -25.60 28.01
N ARG A 302 12.90 -25.57 29.34
CA ARG A 302 14.08 -25.79 30.18
C ARG A 302 14.45 -27.27 30.24
N ILE A 303 15.74 -27.55 30.29
CA ILE A 303 16.27 -28.90 30.50
C ILE A 303 15.94 -29.40 31.91
N ASP A 304 15.92 -28.52 32.91
CA ASP A 304 15.56 -28.85 34.30
C ASP A 304 14.05 -29.03 34.55
N GLU A 305 13.25 -29.07 33.48
CA GLU A 305 11.81 -29.30 33.46
C GLU A 305 10.96 -28.28 34.25
N LYS A 306 11.54 -27.16 34.70
CA LYS A 306 10.74 -26.07 35.27
C LYS A 306 9.83 -25.44 34.21
N SER A 307 8.61 -25.11 34.62
CA SER A 307 7.57 -24.54 33.75
C SER A 307 7.94 -23.18 33.18
N ASP A 308 8.56 -22.34 34.00
CA ASP A 308 8.81 -20.94 33.66
C ASP A 308 10.13 -20.84 32.91
N LEU A 309 10.10 -20.40 31.65
CA LEU A 309 11.28 -20.38 30.79
C LEU A 309 12.38 -19.50 31.40
N MET A 310 12.04 -18.31 31.90
CA MET A 310 12.98 -17.36 32.55
C MET A 310 14.27 -17.15 31.75
N MET A 311 14.16 -17.17 30.42
CA MET A 311 15.31 -17.19 29.52
C MET A 311 15.85 -15.79 29.32
N SER A 312 17.17 -15.64 29.36
CA SER A 312 17.82 -14.35 29.08
C SER A 312 17.42 -13.80 27.71
N HIS A 313 17.21 -12.47 27.62
CA HIS A 313 16.94 -11.78 26.35
C HIS A 313 17.99 -12.06 25.27
N LEU A 314 19.23 -12.42 25.65
CA LEU A 314 20.32 -12.74 24.72
C LEU A 314 19.96 -13.85 23.71
N TYR A 315 19.13 -14.82 24.11
CA TYR A 315 18.66 -15.88 23.22
C TYR A 315 17.71 -15.33 22.14
N GLY A 316 16.78 -14.46 22.54
CA GLY A 316 15.86 -13.81 21.59
C GLY A 316 16.58 -12.86 20.65
N ASP A 317 17.54 -12.09 21.18
CA ASP A 317 18.39 -11.19 20.39
C ASP A 317 19.13 -11.93 19.28
N ALA A 318 19.71 -13.10 19.61
CA ALA A 318 20.42 -13.93 18.64
C ALA A 318 19.48 -14.43 17.54
N LEU A 319 18.33 -15.00 17.91
CA LEU A 319 17.34 -15.50 16.96
C LEU A 319 16.85 -14.41 16.00
N VAL A 320 16.59 -13.20 16.49
CA VAL A 320 16.10 -12.12 15.63
C VAL A 320 17.21 -11.49 14.78
N LYS A 321 18.42 -11.34 15.32
CA LYS A 321 19.57 -10.80 14.58
C LYS A 321 19.93 -11.68 13.37
N GLU A 322 19.90 -12.99 13.56
CA GLU A 322 20.26 -14.01 12.57
C GLU A 322 19.04 -14.56 11.81
N TYR A 323 17.89 -13.89 11.90
CA TYR A 323 16.64 -14.33 11.25
C TYR A 323 16.79 -14.69 9.76
N HIS A 324 17.63 -13.94 9.03
CA HIS A 324 17.93 -14.20 7.63
C HIS A 324 18.56 -15.58 7.36
N GLU A 325 19.23 -16.21 8.32
CA GLU A 325 19.86 -17.53 8.17
C GLU A 325 18.83 -18.68 8.08
N TYR A 326 17.70 -18.55 8.79
CA TYR A 326 16.74 -19.63 8.96
C TYR A 326 15.30 -19.30 8.58
N SER A 327 14.99 -18.02 8.33
CA SER A 327 13.63 -17.53 8.01
C SER A 327 12.96 -18.26 6.84
N GLN A 328 13.74 -18.73 5.86
CA GLN A 328 13.21 -19.50 4.72
C GLN A 328 12.59 -20.86 5.12
N TYR A 329 12.92 -21.39 6.31
CA TYR A 329 12.45 -22.69 6.80
C TYR A 329 11.26 -22.58 7.75
N ILE A 330 10.84 -21.36 8.12
CA ILE A 330 9.79 -21.13 9.11
C ILE A 330 8.65 -20.33 8.48
N SER A 331 7.46 -20.46 9.06
CA SER A 331 6.31 -19.61 8.75
C SER A 331 6.03 -18.58 9.83
N ASP A 332 6.43 -18.85 11.08
CA ASP A 332 6.26 -17.91 12.18
C ASP A 332 7.32 -18.13 13.27
N ILE A 333 7.65 -17.07 14.00
CA ILE A 333 8.43 -17.14 15.23
C ILE A 333 7.79 -16.20 16.25
N ASN A 334 7.35 -16.75 17.38
CA ASN A 334 6.78 -16.01 18.49
C ASN A 334 7.71 -16.05 19.70
N ILE A 335 8.29 -14.90 20.04
CA ILE A 335 9.09 -14.66 21.25
C ILE A 335 8.27 -13.76 22.16
N SER A 336 7.82 -14.29 23.30
CA SER A 336 7.03 -13.54 24.28
C SER A 336 7.88 -13.11 25.46
N THR A 337 7.82 -11.82 25.82
CA THR A 337 8.63 -11.21 26.88
C THR A 337 7.87 -10.93 28.19
N GLY A 338 6.63 -11.42 28.35
CA GLY A 338 5.86 -11.37 29.60
C GLY A 338 5.39 -10.02 30.14
N ILE A 339 6.15 -8.96 29.91
CA ILE A 339 5.97 -7.70 30.58
C ILE A 339 5.03 -6.82 29.76
N LYS A 340 3.80 -6.70 30.26
CA LYS A 340 2.92 -5.56 30.00
C LYS A 340 3.40 -4.43 30.92
N GLY A 341 3.50 -3.20 30.41
CA GLY A 341 3.78 -2.04 31.26
C GLY A 341 2.74 -1.89 32.39
N VAL A 342 2.98 -1.00 33.35
CA VAL A 342 2.03 -0.70 34.44
C VAL A 342 1.21 0.54 34.06
N ASN A 343 -0.13 0.48 34.07
CA ASN A 343 -0.98 1.63 33.79
C ASN A 343 -1.24 2.41 35.08
N PRO A 344 -0.83 3.68 35.16
CA PRO A 344 -1.12 4.56 36.28
C PRO A 344 -2.59 4.62 36.69
N ALA A 345 -3.51 4.54 35.71
CA ALA A 345 -4.94 4.69 35.93
C ALA A 345 -5.58 3.47 36.63
N ASP A 346 -4.89 2.33 36.66
CA ASP A 346 -5.34 1.14 37.39
C ASP A 346 -5.19 1.30 38.91
N TYR A 347 -4.49 2.36 39.35
CA TYR A 347 -4.23 2.62 40.76
C TYR A 347 -5.01 3.83 41.27
N PRO A 348 -5.59 3.77 42.48
CA PRO A 348 -6.21 4.93 43.11
C PRO A 348 -5.28 6.14 43.18
N THR A 349 -5.83 7.33 43.03
CA THR A 349 -5.09 8.60 43.16
C THR A 349 -4.28 8.64 44.45
N GLY A 350 -2.97 8.86 44.35
CA GLY A 350 -2.05 8.89 45.50
C GLY A 350 -1.32 7.58 45.79
N THR A 351 -1.62 6.50 45.06
CA THR A 351 -0.88 5.24 45.15
C THR A 351 0.53 5.41 44.58
N LYS A 352 1.56 5.01 45.33
CA LYS A 352 2.94 4.90 44.83
C LYS A 352 3.06 3.61 44.00
N TYR A 353 2.82 3.68 42.70
CA TYR A 353 3.20 2.63 41.75
C TYR A 353 4.54 2.98 41.10
N GLN A 354 5.32 1.97 40.71
CA GLN A 354 6.52 2.18 39.89
C GLN A 354 6.10 2.11 38.41
N PRO A 355 6.25 3.20 37.63
CA PRO A 355 6.03 3.11 36.19
C PRO A 355 7.08 2.18 35.58
N TYR A 356 6.74 1.52 34.48
CA TYR A 356 7.66 0.65 33.73
C TYR A 356 8.96 1.37 33.29
N GLY A 357 8.98 2.70 33.33
CA GLY A 357 10.17 3.50 33.07
C GLY A 357 10.34 3.86 31.60
N LEU A 358 9.60 3.22 30.69
CA LEU A 358 9.50 3.52 29.27
C LEU A 358 8.08 3.92 28.88
N LYS A 359 7.96 4.76 27.85
CA LYS A 359 6.68 5.15 27.21
C LYS A 359 6.86 5.25 25.70
N LEU A 360 5.75 5.08 24.97
CA LEU A 360 5.68 5.45 23.56
C LEU A 360 5.09 6.85 23.41
N MET A 361 5.67 7.64 22.52
CA MET A 361 5.17 8.97 22.16
C MET A 361 5.02 9.08 20.64
N PRO A 362 3.91 9.62 20.13
CA PRO A 362 3.78 9.90 18.71
C PRO A 362 4.66 11.09 18.33
N LEU A 363 5.68 10.84 17.51
CA LEU A 363 6.69 11.84 17.19
C LEU A 363 7.23 11.64 15.77
N GLY A 364 7.28 12.73 15.01
CA GLY A 364 7.94 12.79 13.71
C GLY A 364 8.24 14.23 13.31
N MET A 365 9.19 14.46 12.40
CA MET A 365 9.60 15.83 12.02
C MET A 365 8.43 16.72 11.55
N GLN A 366 7.35 16.13 11.01
CA GLN A 366 6.19 16.84 10.44
C GLN A 366 4.81 16.51 11.08
N GLN A 367 4.74 15.64 12.11
CA GLN A 367 3.49 14.97 12.49
C GLN A 367 2.89 15.34 13.86
N ASP A 368 3.51 16.24 14.63
CA ASP A 368 3.06 16.55 15.99
C ASP A 368 1.55 16.79 16.08
N ARG A 369 0.94 17.46 15.10
CA ARG A 369 -0.47 17.88 15.19
C ARG A 369 -1.49 16.76 15.01
N VAL A 370 -1.10 15.61 14.49
CA VAL A 370 -2.05 14.56 14.05
C VAL A 370 -2.43 13.62 15.19
N TRP A 371 -1.51 13.32 16.10
CA TRP A 371 -1.74 12.41 17.24
C TRP A 371 -1.81 13.12 18.59
N MET A 372 -1.55 14.44 18.64
CA MET A 372 -1.56 15.24 19.88
C MET A 372 -2.92 15.26 20.60
N SER A 373 -4.00 14.86 19.94
CA SER A 373 -5.35 14.77 20.50
C SER A 373 -5.76 13.36 20.93
N PHE A 374 -4.93 12.34 20.70
CA PHE A 374 -5.27 10.96 21.05
C PHE A 374 -4.59 10.53 22.35
N ASN A 375 -5.36 9.92 23.25
CA ASN A 375 -4.83 9.29 24.46
C ASN A 375 -4.09 8.02 24.06
N VAL A 376 -2.78 8.11 23.89
CA VAL A 376 -1.91 6.96 23.59
C VAL A 376 -2.20 5.86 24.62
N PRO A 377 -2.38 4.60 24.16
CA PRO A 377 -2.59 3.47 25.04
C PRO A 377 -1.51 3.40 26.12
N PRO A 378 -1.89 3.07 27.37
CA PRO A 378 -0.96 3.11 28.49
C PRO A 378 0.13 2.02 28.39
N TYR A 379 -0.08 0.98 27.59
CA TYR A 379 0.84 -0.14 27.47
C TYR A 379 1.49 -0.22 26.08
N HIS A 380 2.69 -0.78 26.06
CA HIS A 380 3.28 -1.34 24.87
C HIS A 380 3.78 -2.75 25.16
N LYS A 381 3.85 -3.59 24.13
CA LYS A 381 4.38 -4.95 24.23
C LYS A 381 5.25 -5.27 23.02
N ALA A 382 6.40 -5.87 23.27
CA ALA A 382 7.28 -6.35 22.23
C ALA A 382 6.73 -7.64 21.62
N VAL A 383 6.73 -7.74 20.29
CA VAL A 383 6.26 -8.91 19.55
C VAL A 383 7.20 -9.22 18.39
N THR A 384 7.27 -10.50 18.03
CA THR A 384 7.84 -10.97 16.76
C THR A 384 6.76 -11.49 15.80
N SER A 385 5.52 -11.65 16.28
CA SER A 385 4.42 -12.25 15.55
C SER A 385 3.05 -11.69 15.94
N ILE A 386 2.14 -11.63 14.97
CA ILE A 386 0.73 -11.35 15.17
C ILE A 386 0.01 -12.41 16.01
N SER A 387 0.56 -13.62 16.09
CA SER A 387 0.00 -14.72 16.89
C SER A 387 -0.06 -14.35 18.37
N GLU A 388 0.91 -13.56 18.85
CA GLU A 388 0.91 -13.02 20.21
C GLU A 388 -0.21 -11.98 20.40
N ILE A 389 -0.42 -11.12 19.41
CA ILE A 389 -1.49 -10.10 19.43
C ILE A 389 -2.86 -10.79 19.51
N LYS A 390 -3.08 -11.81 18.67
CA LYS A 390 -4.34 -12.57 18.65
C LYS A 390 -4.59 -13.38 19.93
N ARG A 391 -3.53 -13.78 20.63
CA ARG A 391 -3.61 -14.42 21.94
C ARG A 391 -3.96 -13.43 23.03
N ASP A 392 -3.37 -12.24 22.98
CA ASP A 392 -3.63 -11.15 23.92
C ASP A 392 -5.00 -10.50 23.73
N LYS A 393 -5.49 -10.43 22.49
CA LYS A 393 -6.74 -9.78 22.08
C LYS A 393 -7.63 -10.75 21.33
N GLN A 394 -8.49 -11.46 22.07
CA GLN A 394 -9.19 -12.61 21.55
C GLN A 394 -10.12 -12.21 20.40
N GLY A 395 -9.99 -12.90 19.26
CA GLY A 395 -10.81 -12.64 18.08
C GLY A 395 -10.51 -11.32 17.37
N CYS A 396 -9.41 -10.64 17.70
CA CYS A 396 -9.03 -9.42 16.98
C CYS A 396 -8.68 -9.71 15.52
N GLU A 397 -9.01 -8.76 14.66
CA GLU A 397 -8.51 -8.71 13.29
C GLU A 397 -7.30 -7.79 13.20
N ILE A 398 -6.35 -8.12 12.32
CA ILE A 398 -5.15 -7.31 12.10
C ILE A 398 -5.13 -6.89 10.64
N TYR A 399 -4.93 -5.60 10.43
CA TYR A 399 -4.87 -4.94 9.15
C TYR A 399 -3.47 -4.38 8.95
N PHE A 400 -2.90 -4.54 7.75
CA PHE A 400 -1.56 -4.04 7.41
C PHE A 400 -1.63 -2.98 6.33
N TYR A 401 -0.70 -2.02 6.37
CA TYR A 401 -0.47 -1.11 5.27
C TYR A 401 0.28 -1.80 4.13
N GLY A 402 -0.13 -1.53 2.90
CA GLY A 402 0.55 -1.98 1.68
C GLY A 402 0.90 -3.47 1.74
N ASN A 403 2.17 -3.77 1.55
CA ASN A 403 2.70 -5.13 1.46
C ASN A 403 3.44 -5.59 2.73
N TYR A 404 3.28 -4.93 3.88
CA TYR A 404 3.83 -5.41 5.15
C TYR A 404 3.21 -6.76 5.55
N ARG A 405 3.95 -7.62 6.24
CA ARG A 405 3.56 -8.99 6.56
C ARG A 405 3.91 -9.30 8.02
N ASN A 406 3.42 -10.44 8.51
CA ASN A 406 3.74 -10.90 9.86
C ASN A 406 5.25 -11.00 10.08
N ARG A 407 6.01 -11.55 9.12
CA ARG A 407 7.48 -11.67 9.21
C ARG A 407 8.21 -10.33 9.44
N ASP A 408 7.63 -9.21 8.99
CA ASP A 408 8.24 -7.89 9.18
C ASP A 408 8.23 -7.48 10.66
N LEU A 409 7.39 -8.10 11.50
CA LEU A 409 7.40 -7.89 12.95
C LEU A 409 8.64 -8.50 13.64
N VAL A 410 9.35 -9.40 12.98
CA VAL A 410 10.59 -9.99 13.51
C VAL A 410 11.72 -8.97 13.42
N LYS A 411 11.97 -8.44 12.22
CA LYS A 411 13.05 -7.49 11.94
C LYS A 411 12.63 -6.52 10.86
N GLN A 412 13.02 -5.26 11.04
CA GLN A 412 12.79 -4.20 10.07
C GLN A 412 13.45 -4.51 8.72
N ARG A 413 12.76 -4.17 7.61
CA ARG A 413 13.33 -4.20 6.27
C ARG A 413 14.43 -3.14 6.15
N GLU A 414 15.51 -3.48 5.46
CA GLU A 414 16.67 -2.58 5.29
C GLU A 414 16.29 -1.26 4.60
N GLN A 415 15.40 -1.32 3.60
CA GLN A 415 14.92 -0.16 2.85
C GLN A 415 14.10 0.84 3.68
N ASP A 416 13.58 0.41 4.84
CA ASP A 416 12.78 1.26 5.73
C ASP A 416 13.63 1.87 6.86
N TYR A 417 14.92 1.49 6.95
CA TYR A 417 15.83 2.05 7.94
C TYR A 417 16.09 3.54 7.67
N TYR A 418 16.08 4.34 8.72
CA TYR A 418 16.33 5.77 8.63
C TYR A 418 16.97 6.28 9.93
N GLU A 419 18.16 6.88 9.80
CA GLU A 419 18.86 7.51 10.92
C GLU A 419 18.14 8.78 11.38
N LYS A 420 18.10 9.03 12.70
CA LYS A 420 17.48 10.24 13.27
C LYS A 420 16.04 10.46 12.76
N ALA A 421 15.24 9.40 12.77
CA ALA A 421 13.83 9.42 12.40
C ALA A 421 12.96 10.32 13.29
N THR A 422 13.41 10.61 14.51
CA THR A 422 12.68 11.44 15.47
C THR A 422 13.41 12.75 15.77
N ARG A 423 12.68 13.71 16.35
CA ARG A 423 13.24 15.00 16.80
C ARG A 423 14.33 14.86 17.85
N ARG A 424 14.29 13.80 18.66
CA ARG A 424 15.32 13.51 19.67
C ARG A 424 16.49 12.70 19.11
N GLY A 425 16.50 12.45 17.80
CA GLY A 425 17.58 11.76 17.11
C GLY A 425 17.53 10.23 17.22
N GLY A 426 16.38 9.65 17.57
CA GLY A 426 16.19 8.20 17.57
C GLY A 426 16.12 7.64 16.16
N ASP A 427 16.79 6.52 15.92
CA ASP A 427 16.77 5.81 14.64
C ASP A 427 15.49 5.01 14.47
N MET A 428 15.03 4.85 13.23
CA MET A 428 14.00 3.87 12.89
C MET A 428 14.59 2.47 13.03
N LYS A 429 14.06 1.65 13.94
CA LYS A 429 14.54 0.29 14.19
C LYS A 429 13.43 -0.76 14.26
N GLY A 430 12.25 -0.42 13.78
CA GLY A 430 11.13 -1.29 13.97
C GLY A 430 9.81 -0.77 13.45
N TYR A 431 8.78 -1.55 13.75
CA TYR A 431 7.42 -1.29 13.35
C TYR A 431 6.47 -1.42 14.53
N ALA A 432 5.25 -0.90 14.35
CA ALA A 432 4.18 -0.97 15.33
C ALA A 432 2.87 -1.45 14.70
N ILE A 433 2.10 -2.20 15.49
CA ILE A 433 0.68 -2.46 15.26
C ILE A 433 -0.10 -1.67 16.33
N ILE A 434 -0.90 -0.71 15.87
CA ILE A 434 -1.62 0.22 16.73
C ILE A 434 -3.09 -0.20 16.92
N PRO A 435 -3.78 0.28 17.96
CA PRO A 435 -5.22 0.15 18.06
C PRO A 435 -5.99 0.81 16.91
N ALA A 436 -7.13 0.22 16.51
CA ALA A 436 -8.03 0.81 15.52
C ALA A 436 -8.44 2.28 15.82
N PRO A 437 -8.77 2.69 17.06
CA PRO A 437 -9.10 4.09 17.34
C PRO A 437 -7.97 5.07 17.01
N MET A 438 -6.70 4.65 17.13
CA MET A 438 -5.56 5.47 16.74
C MET A 438 -5.47 5.63 15.23
N PHE A 439 -5.72 4.56 14.48
CA PHE A 439 -5.83 4.60 13.03
C PHE A 439 -6.99 5.50 12.58
N GLU A 440 -8.17 5.34 13.18
CA GLU A 440 -9.38 6.09 12.84
C GLU A 440 -9.22 7.60 13.08
N ALA A 441 -8.48 7.99 14.13
CA ALA A 441 -8.20 9.39 14.42
C ALA A 441 -7.38 10.08 13.32
N VAL A 442 -6.67 9.31 12.49
CA VAL A 442 -5.66 9.85 11.57
C VAL A 442 -5.87 9.43 10.11
N GLN A 443 -6.83 8.54 9.84
CA GLN A 443 -7.16 8.06 8.49
C GLN A 443 -7.50 9.19 7.51
N HIS A 444 -8.05 10.31 8.00
CA HIS A 444 -8.41 11.46 7.16
C HIS A 444 -7.22 12.30 6.68
N TYR A 445 -6.02 12.08 7.22
CA TYR A 445 -4.83 12.79 6.77
C TYR A 445 -4.24 12.07 5.55
N ILE A 446 -4.16 12.79 4.43
CA ILE A 446 -3.87 12.25 3.08
C ILE A 446 -2.45 11.65 2.95
N MET A 447 -1.55 11.92 3.90
CA MET A 447 -0.19 11.37 3.91
C MET A 447 0.22 10.97 5.33
N THR A 448 -0.25 9.82 5.81
CA THR A 448 0.29 9.24 7.06
C THR A 448 1.18 8.04 6.80
N SER A 449 1.85 7.98 5.63
CA SER A 449 2.69 6.84 5.23
C SER A 449 3.83 6.51 6.19
N GLN A 450 4.05 7.31 7.23
CA GLN A 450 5.02 7.05 8.29
C GLN A 450 4.47 7.59 9.61
N GLN A 451 3.42 7.00 10.16
CA GLN A 451 3.03 7.28 11.55
C GLN A 451 4.17 6.76 12.45
N VAL A 452 4.95 7.67 13.02
CA VAL A 452 6.14 7.29 13.80
C VAL A 452 5.86 7.40 15.29
N LEU A 453 6.19 6.32 16.00
CA LEU A 453 6.17 6.20 17.44
C LEU A 453 7.61 6.17 17.96
N GLU A 454 7.92 6.97 18.96
CA GLU A 454 9.21 6.95 19.65
C GLU A 454 9.08 6.27 21.00
N LEU A 455 9.89 5.25 21.26
CA LEU A 455 10.13 4.68 22.58
C LEU A 455 11.17 5.52 23.30
N CYS A 456 10.82 6.02 24.49
CA CYS A 456 11.72 6.81 25.31
C CYS A 456 11.48 6.60 26.81
N PRO A 457 12.46 6.95 27.67
CA PRO A 457 12.28 6.94 29.11
C PRO A 457 11.18 7.89 29.60
N THR A 458 10.47 7.48 30.66
CA THR A 458 9.45 8.32 31.31
C THR A 458 10.03 9.56 32.01
N LYS A 459 11.31 9.54 32.42
CA LYS A 459 12.01 10.67 33.06
C LYS A 459 13.18 11.11 32.17
N GLU A 460 13.04 12.26 31.52
CA GLU A 460 14.11 12.87 30.71
C GLU A 460 15.19 13.46 31.65
N GLY A 461 16.48 13.18 31.39
CA GLY A 461 17.60 13.92 32.02
C GLY A 461 18.47 13.21 33.05
N THR A 462 18.40 11.88 33.20
CA THR A 462 19.38 11.16 34.03
C THR A 462 20.59 10.77 33.18
N PRO A 463 21.84 11.06 33.58
CA PRO A 463 23.03 10.60 32.84
C PRO A 463 22.96 9.08 32.62
N GLY A 464 23.04 8.62 31.36
CA GLY A 464 22.89 7.20 30.98
C GLY A 464 21.53 6.81 30.38
N THR A 465 20.58 7.74 30.21
CA THR A 465 19.20 7.45 29.71
C THR A 465 18.94 7.76 28.23
N THR A 466 19.93 7.63 27.35
CA THR A 466 19.74 7.88 25.90
C THR A 466 19.12 6.68 25.18
N LEU A 467 17.87 6.34 25.50
CA LEU A 467 17.08 5.42 24.68
C LEU A 467 16.06 6.22 23.88
N TYR A 468 16.30 6.35 22.58
CA TYR A 468 15.33 6.89 21.63
C TYR A 468 15.29 5.95 20.44
N VAL A 469 14.17 5.26 20.26
CA VAL A 469 13.99 4.29 19.17
C VAL A 469 12.67 4.57 18.49
N ALA A 470 12.68 4.63 17.17
CA ALA A 470 11.50 4.92 16.37
C ALA A 470 10.90 3.65 15.75
N PHE A 471 9.58 3.62 15.69
CA PHE A 471 8.77 2.55 15.11
C PHE A 471 7.76 3.14 14.14
N THR A 472 7.71 2.62 12.91
CA THR A 472 6.67 3.01 11.95
C THR A 472 5.41 2.17 12.17
N ALA A 473 4.24 2.77 12.31
CA ALA A 473 3.00 2.01 12.33
C ALA A 473 2.75 1.38 10.96
N ILE A 474 2.81 0.04 10.89
CA ILE A 474 2.62 -0.74 9.66
C ILE A 474 1.26 -1.45 9.62
N GLY A 475 0.45 -1.28 10.66
CA GLY A 475 -0.86 -1.87 10.73
C GLY A 475 -1.61 -1.49 11.99
N TYR A 476 -2.84 -1.95 12.09
CA TYR A 476 -3.65 -1.81 13.29
C TYR A 476 -4.41 -3.08 13.61
N TYR A 477 -4.80 -3.25 14.88
CA TYR A 477 -5.71 -4.32 15.31
C TYR A 477 -7.09 -3.75 15.62
N LYS A 478 -8.13 -4.50 15.25
CA LYS A 478 -9.53 -4.19 15.51
C LYS A 478 -10.15 -5.29 16.35
N LEU A 479 -10.77 -4.92 17.45
CA LEU A 479 -11.50 -5.84 18.33
C LEU A 479 -12.88 -6.18 17.72
N PRO A 480 -13.40 -7.40 17.98
CA PRO A 480 -14.73 -7.76 17.55
C PRO A 480 -15.78 -6.90 18.24
N GLU A 481 -16.93 -6.72 17.58
CA GLU A 481 -18.05 -6.00 18.16
C GLU A 481 -18.51 -6.69 19.46
N GLY A 482 -18.70 -5.91 20.53
CA GLY A 482 -19.05 -6.45 21.85
C GLY A 482 -17.89 -7.08 22.64
N SER A 483 -16.65 -6.97 22.17
CA SER A 483 -15.47 -7.41 22.94
C SER A 483 -15.40 -6.74 24.31
N GLN A 484 -14.94 -7.49 25.31
CA GLN A 484 -14.61 -6.96 26.64
C GLN A 484 -13.15 -6.49 26.73
N ASP A 485 -12.33 -6.75 25.71
CA ASP A 485 -10.96 -6.28 25.65
C ASP A 485 -10.90 -4.78 25.40
N ALA A 486 -9.87 -4.13 25.96
CA ALA A 486 -9.60 -2.71 25.74
C ALA A 486 -8.57 -2.49 24.61
N TYR A 487 -8.63 -1.30 24.00
CA TYR A 487 -7.61 -0.77 23.11
C TYR A 487 -6.46 -0.10 23.90
N ASP A 488 -5.79 -0.87 24.74
CA ASP A 488 -4.86 -0.41 25.77
C ASP A 488 -3.38 -0.71 25.49
N VAL A 489 -3.08 -1.51 24.46
CA VAL A 489 -1.71 -1.89 24.07
C VAL A 489 -1.35 -1.40 22.67
N ILE A 490 -0.13 -0.87 22.51
CA ILE A 490 0.56 -0.79 21.21
C ILE A 490 1.57 -1.94 21.12
N TYR A 491 1.54 -2.70 20.02
CA TYR A 491 2.52 -3.75 19.80
C TYR A 491 3.67 -3.22 18.96
N ILE A 492 4.91 -3.45 19.39
CA ILE A 492 6.11 -3.00 18.69
C ILE A 492 7.04 -4.18 18.40
N THR A 493 7.78 -4.13 17.30
CA THR A 493 8.78 -5.14 16.94
C THR A 493 9.79 -5.36 18.07
N TYR A 494 10.04 -6.62 18.43
CA TYR A 494 11.00 -7.02 19.45
C TYR A 494 12.41 -6.47 19.17
N TYR A 495 12.89 -6.56 17.92
CA TYR A 495 14.23 -6.09 17.53
C TYR A 495 14.55 -4.66 17.98
N GLY A 496 13.68 -3.70 17.64
CA GLY A 496 13.87 -2.30 18.03
C GLY A 496 13.68 -2.07 19.53
N ASN A 497 12.76 -2.81 20.16
CA ASN A 497 12.47 -2.68 21.59
C ASN A 497 13.67 -3.09 22.47
N ASN A 498 14.48 -4.05 22.03
CA ASN A 498 15.59 -4.60 22.82
C ASN A 498 16.76 -3.65 23.01
N ASP A 499 16.79 -2.52 22.30
CA ASP A 499 17.72 -1.43 22.61
C ASP A 499 17.59 -0.96 24.07
N LYS A 500 16.44 -1.22 24.74
CA LYS A 500 16.27 -0.98 26.18
C LYS A 500 17.23 -1.78 27.06
N TYR A 501 17.70 -2.95 26.63
CA TYR A 501 18.61 -3.80 27.43
C TYR A 501 20.02 -3.22 27.58
N LYS A 502 20.32 -2.12 26.86
CA LYS A 502 21.50 -1.27 27.13
C LYS A 502 21.41 -0.56 28.48
N LEU A 503 20.20 -0.39 29.02
CA LEU A 503 19.96 0.22 30.31
C LEU A 503 19.91 -0.87 31.38
N ASP A 504 20.65 -0.67 32.48
CA ASP A 504 20.76 -1.66 33.56
C ASP A 504 19.41 -2.08 34.15
N ALA A 505 18.43 -1.16 34.18
CA ALA A 505 17.09 -1.41 34.73
C ALA A 505 16.30 -2.51 33.99
N PHE A 506 16.68 -2.87 32.77
CA PHE A 506 15.95 -3.84 31.95
C PHE A 506 16.73 -5.12 31.67
N LYS A 507 18.01 -5.22 32.07
CA LYS A 507 18.89 -6.35 31.71
C LYS A 507 18.39 -7.72 32.20
N ASP A 508 17.69 -7.73 33.33
CA ASP A 508 17.20 -8.95 33.97
C ASP A 508 15.78 -9.36 33.52
N GLU A 509 15.19 -8.64 32.55
CA GLU A 509 13.97 -9.13 31.91
C GLU A 509 14.24 -10.42 31.12
N HIS A 510 13.21 -11.27 31.05
CA HIS A 510 13.34 -12.61 30.50
C HIS A 510 12.27 -12.88 29.43
N ILE A 511 12.57 -13.88 28.62
CA ILE A 511 11.68 -14.50 27.64
C ILE A 511 10.86 -15.57 28.37
N GLU A 512 9.54 -15.51 28.22
CA GLU A 512 8.59 -16.45 28.81
C GLU A 512 8.32 -17.64 27.90
N SER A 513 8.35 -17.44 26.59
CA SER A 513 8.17 -18.52 25.63
C SER A 513 8.79 -18.22 24.28
N ILE A 514 9.25 -19.28 23.61
CA ILE A 514 9.64 -19.27 22.20
C ILE A 514 8.89 -20.39 21.50
N THR A 515 8.13 -20.04 20.48
CA THR A 515 7.47 -20.99 19.57
C THR A 515 7.86 -20.66 18.14
N ILE A 516 8.26 -21.67 17.37
CA ILE A 516 8.57 -21.54 15.95
C ILE A 516 7.63 -22.46 15.18
N GLU A 517 6.95 -21.93 14.18
CA GLU A 517 6.09 -22.70 13.29
C GLU A 517 6.78 -22.89 11.94
N THR A 518 6.67 -24.09 11.39
CA THR A 518 7.16 -24.41 10.05
C THR A 518 6.09 -25.15 9.25
N ARG A 519 6.24 -25.19 7.93
CA ARG A 519 5.47 -26.12 7.11
C ARG A 519 5.88 -27.56 7.42
N SER A 520 4.95 -28.49 7.34
CA SER A 520 5.20 -29.93 7.52
C SER A 520 6.27 -30.48 6.56
N ASP A 521 6.40 -29.89 5.37
CA ASP A 521 7.38 -30.22 4.32
C ASP A 521 8.67 -29.40 4.37
N ALA A 522 8.88 -28.56 5.39
CA ALA A 522 10.09 -27.76 5.53
C ALA A 522 11.35 -28.63 5.74
N ASP A 523 12.51 -28.14 5.30
CA ASP A 523 13.80 -28.75 5.60
C ASP A 523 14.14 -28.57 7.10
N MET A 524 13.71 -29.55 7.87
CA MET A 524 13.94 -29.58 9.32
C MET A 524 15.41 -29.83 9.66
N GLU A 525 16.23 -30.39 8.78
CA GLU A 525 17.64 -30.63 9.08
C GLU A 525 18.39 -29.30 9.15
N ALA A 526 18.20 -28.43 8.15
CA ALA A 526 18.80 -27.11 8.14
C ALA A 526 18.36 -26.26 9.34
N LEU A 527 17.05 -26.24 9.64
CA LEU A 527 16.52 -25.48 10.77
C LEU A 527 17.02 -26.01 12.12
N THR A 528 16.98 -27.34 12.34
CA THR A 528 17.42 -27.91 13.62
C THR A 528 18.93 -27.82 13.81
N ARG A 529 19.72 -27.85 12.72
CA ARG A 529 21.16 -27.55 12.77
C ARG A 529 21.41 -26.13 13.29
N TYR A 530 20.62 -25.16 12.86
CA TYR A 530 20.68 -23.80 13.39
C TYR A 530 20.25 -23.76 14.87
N LEU A 531 19.10 -24.33 15.24
CA LEU A 531 18.63 -24.30 16.63
C LEU A 531 19.61 -24.96 17.62
N ARG A 532 20.34 -25.99 17.19
CA ARG A 532 21.38 -26.67 17.99
C ARG A 532 22.55 -25.78 18.37
N LYS A 533 22.69 -24.59 17.80
CA LYS A 533 23.66 -23.57 18.24
C LYS A 533 23.33 -23.02 19.63
N TYR A 534 22.05 -23.03 20.02
CA TYR A 534 21.53 -22.39 21.22
C TYR A 534 20.77 -23.34 22.15
N PHE A 535 20.10 -24.34 21.59
CA PHE A 535 19.17 -25.21 22.28
C PHE A 535 19.47 -26.69 21.98
N ALA A 536 19.52 -27.53 23.02
CA ALA A 536 19.70 -28.97 22.82
C ALA A 536 18.42 -29.62 22.24
N PRO A 537 18.50 -30.66 21.40
CA PRO A 537 17.33 -31.47 21.10
C PRO A 537 16.87 -32.18 22.39
N LYS A 538 15.56 -32.19 22.70
CA LYS A 538 15.06 -32.80 23.95
C LYS A 538 15.51 -34.25 24.15
N ASP A 539 15.56 -35.03 23.08
CA ASP A 539 15.93 -36.45 23.12
C ASP A 539 17.45 -36.69 23.13
N ALA A 540 18.26 -35.63 23.12
CA ALA A 540 19.73 -35.69 23.06
C ALA A 540 20.40 -34.72 24.06
N VAL A 541 19.69 -34.28 25.10
CA VAL A 541 20.19 -33.33 26.09
C VAL A 541 21.53 -33.76 26.72
N ASP A 542 21.70 -35.06 26.98
CA ASP A 542 22.90 -35.61 27.60
C ASP A 542 24.18 -35.34 26.77
N GLU A 543 24.07 -35.24 25.44
CA GLU A 543 25.20 -34.93 24.54
C GLU A 543 25.72 -33.50 24.70
N TYR A 544 24.90 -32.62 25.28
CA TYR A 544 25.18 -31.20 25.45
C TYR A 544 25.55 -30.83 26.90
N SER A 545 25.45 -31.79 27.82
CA SER A 545 25.75 -31.58 29.24
C SER A 545 27.20 -31.12 29.46
N GLY A 546 27.37 -30.02 30.21
CA GLY A 546 28.68 -29.43 30.49
C GLY A 546 29.34 -28.69 29.31
N SER A 547 28.65 -28.55 28.18
CA SER A 547 29.10 -27.76 27.04
C SER A 547 28.51 -26.34 27.02
N LYS A 548 29.16 -25.43 26.30
CA LYS A 548 28.68 -24.06 26.08
C LYS A 548 28.03 -23.93 24.71
N ASN A 549 26.97 -23.15 24.62
CA ASN A 549 26.31 -22.78 23.37
C ASN A 549 27.05 -21.63 22.66
N GLU A 550 26.58 -21.20 21.47
CA GLU A 550 27.22 -20.12 20.70
C GLU A 550 27.18 -18.75 21.39
N LEU A 551 26.37 -18.58 22.45
CA LEU A 551 26.37 -17.39 23.30
C LEU A 551 27.42 -17.45 24.42
N GLY A 552 28.15 -18.56 24.54
CA GLY A 552 29.09 -18.82 25.64
C GLY A 552 28.38 -19.17 26.96
N LEU A 553 27.09 -19.47 26.93
CA LEU A 553 26.27 -19.88 28.07
C LEU A 553 26.16 -21.40 28.15
N ASP A 554 25.88 -21.95 29.33
CA ASP A 554 25.61 -23.39 29.44
C ASP A 554 24.33 -23.75 28.68
N TYR A 555 24.27 -24.97 28.13
CA TYR A 555 23.02 -25.49 27.58
C TYR A 555 22.02 -25.73 28.71
N GLU A 556 21.11 -24.75 28.91
CA GLU A 556 20.04 -24.79 29.91
C GLU A 556 18.66 -25.08 29.30
N TYR A 557 18.56 -24.96 27.96
CA TYR A 557 17.30 -25.03 27.23
C TYR A 557 17.36 -26.09 26.12
N CYS A 558 16.21 -26.69 25.86
CA CYS A 558 16.02 -27.68 24.81
C CYS A 558 14.81 -27.35 23.94
N TYR A 559 14.74 -27.93 22.75
CA TYR A 559 13.57 -27.82 21.87
C TYR A 559 12.88 -29.16 21.65
N THR A 560 11.56 -29.09 21.47
CA THR A 560 10.70 -30.21 21.06
C THR A 560 10.06 -29.91 19.72
N ILE A 561 9.72 -30.94 18.94
CA ILE A 561 9.06 -30.78 17.64
C ILE A 561 7.77 -31.61 17.65
N LEU A 562 6.63 -30.94 17.57
CA LEU A 562 5.33 -31.55 17.30
C LEU A 562 5.07 -31.50 15.80
N LYS A 563 4.90 -32.65 15.14
CA LYS A 563 4.79 -32.74 13.68
C LYS A 563 3.35 -32.85 13.21
N ASN A 564 3.08 -32.31 12.02
CA ASN A 564 1.82 -32.46 11.29
C ASN A 564 0.59 -32.01 12.09
N VAL A 565 0.72 -30.88 12.78
CA VAL A 565 -0.39 -30.19 13.49
C VAL A 565 -1.24 -29.45 12.46
N ASP A 566 -2.55 -29.39 12.68
CA ASP A 566 -3.47 -28.65 11.83
C ASP A 566 -3.45 -27.13 12.10
#